data_AF-A0A7G8GW19-F1
#
_entry.id   AF-A0A7G8GW19-F1
#
_cell.length_a   1.000
_cell.length_b   1.000
_cell.length_c   1.000
_cell.angle_alpha   90.00
_cell.angle_beta   90.00
_cell.angle_gamma   90.00
#
_symmetry.space_group_name_H-M   'P 1'
#
loop_
_entity.id
_entity.type
_entity.pdbx_description
1 polymer ?
#
loop_
_entity_poly.entity_id
_entity_poly.type
_entity_poly.pdbx_seq_one_letter_code
_entity_poly.pdbx_strand_id
1 'polypeptide(L)' 'MNVARFLLRDGNKVGAEVSPEGLEVFSYEDQKGQVIHALATVKAEQEFLKQVPSKLLPLYVRMDQALAKTVGRS' A
#
# COMPACT_ATOMS: atom_id res chain seq x y z
N MET A 1 17.48 0.78 -1.62
CA MET A 1 16.40 -0.14 -2.02
C MET A 1 15.68 0.48 -3.22
N ASN A 2 15.17 -0.32 -4.16
CA ASN A 2 14.47 0.22 -5.33
C ASN A 2 13.03 0.56 -4.92
N VAL A 3 12.49 1.71 -5.36
CA VAL A 3 11.11 2.10 -5.04
C VAL A 3 10.16 1.23 -5.86
N ALA A 4 9.39 0.39 -5.18
CA ALA A 4 8.34 -0.41 -5.79
C ALA A 4 7.03 0.38 -5.86
N ARG A 5 6.21 0.08 -6.87
CA ARG A 5 4.93 0.73 -7.09
C ARG A 5 3.82 -0.25 -6.77
N PHE A 6 2.97 0.13 -5.83
CA PHE A 6 1.83 -0.67 -5.41
C PHE A 6 0.53 -0.02 -5.86
N LEU A 7 -0.44 -0.85 -6.24
CA LEU A 7 -1.81 -0.43 -6.47
C LEU A 7 -2.66 -0.92 -5.31
N LEU A 8 -3.22 0.03 -4.56
CA LEU A 8 -4.22 -0.22 -3.52
C LEU A 8 -5.51 -0.72 -4.16
N ARG A 9 -6.34 -1.41 -3.38
CA ARG A 9 -7.61 -2.00 -3.82
C ARG A 9 -8.65 -0.97 -4.21
N ASP A 10 -8.52 0.25 -3.70
CA ASP A 10 -9.34 1.40 -4.08
C ASP A 10 -8.86 2.09 -5.37
N GLY A 11 -7.78 1.60 -5.99
CA GLY A 11 -7.22 2.11 -7.23
C GLY A 11 -6.12 3.16 -7.05
N ASN A 12 -5.77 3.55 -5.82
CA ASN A 12 -4.68 4.50 -5.60
C ASN A 12 -3.31 3.85 -5.76
N LYS A 13 -2.39 4.55 -6.41
CA LYS A 13 -1.00 4.09 -6.58
C LYS A 13 -0.11 4.69 -5.50
N VAL A 14 0.73 3.85 -4.88
CA VAL A 14 1.67 4.24 -3.84
C VAL A 14 3.06 3.75 -4.22
N GLY A 15 4.03 4.68 -4.29
CA GLY A 15 5.45 4.34 -4.41
C GLY A 15 6.06 4.21 -3.02
N ALA A 16 6.68 3.07 -2.71
CA ALA A 16 7.32 2.84 -1.42
C ALA A 16 8.55 1.93 -1.54
N GLU A 17 9.50 2.11 -0.62
CA GLU A 17 10.63 1.19 -0.45
C GLU A 17 10.19 -0.06 0.35
N VAL A 18 9.22 -0.79 -0.19
CA VAL A 18 8.68 -2.02 0.39
C VAL A 18 8.88 -3.15 -0.62
N SER A 19 9.40 -4.28 -0.16
CA SER A 19 9.50 -5.46 -1.02
C SER A 19 8.10 -6.02 -1.30
N PRO A 20 7.76 -6.34 -2.56
CA PRO A 20 6.53 -7.06 -2.87
C PRO A 20 6.58 -8.53 -2.40
N GLU A 21 7.77 -9.06 -2.12
CA GLU A 21 7.93 -10.43 -1.63
C GLU A 21 7.25 -10.62 -0.27
N GLY A 22 6.44 -11.68 -0.16
CA GLY A 22 5.66 -11.98 1.05
C GLY A 22 4.31 -11.26 1.13
N LEU A 23 4.00 -10.33 0.22
CA LEU A 23 2.67 -9.78 0.05
C LEU A 23 1.93 -10.54 -1.05
N GLU A 24 0.63 -10.77 -0.84
CA GLU A 24 -0.24 -11.31 -1.91
C GLU A 24 -0.51 -10.20 -2.94
N VAL A 25 0.26 -10.22 -4.04
CA VAL A 25 0.16 -9.23 -5.11
C VAL A 25 0.05 -9.86 -6.49
N PHE A 26 -0.68 -9.18 -7.39
CA PHE A 26 -0.63 -9.41 -8.83
C PHE A 26 0.25 -8.35 -9.48
N SER A 27 1.29 -8.79 -10.20
CA SER A 27 2.25 -7.88 -10.84
C SER A 27 1.96 -7.76 -12.33
N TYR A 28 1.96 -6.53 -12.85
CA TYR A 28 1.80 -6.26 -14.28
C TYR A 28 2.61 -5.03 -14.70
N GLU A 29 2.96 -4.96 -15.97
CA GLU A 29 3.55 -3.75 -16.55
C GLU A 29 2.47 -2.78 -17.01
N ASP A 30 2.60 -1.51 -16.64
CA ASP A 30 1.74 -0.48 -17.20
C ASP A 30 2.18 -0.07 -18.61
N GLN A 31 1.39 0.81 -19.25
CA GLN A 31 1.67 1.31 -20.60
C GLN A 31 3.01 2.06 -20.73
N LYS A 32 3.67 2.39 -19.61
CA LYS A 32 4.97 3.07 -19.55
C LYS A 32 6.12 2.09 -19.24
N GLY A 33 5.84 0.79 -19.22
CA GLY A 33 6.82 -0.25 -18.86
C GLY A 33 7.17 -0.28 -17.38
N GLN A 34 6.34 0.30 -16.52
CA GLN A 34 6.56 0.27 -15.07
C GLN A 34 5.87 -0.94 -14.47
N VAL A 35 6.61 -1.74 -13.71
CA VAL A 35 6.04 -2.84 -12.93
C VAL A 35 5.21 -2.26 -11.79
N ILE A 36 3.93 -2.66 -11.73
CA ILE A 36 2.97 -2.32 -10.69
C ILE A 36 2.58 -3.60 -9.97
N HIS A 37 2.60 -3.57 -8.64
CA HIS A 37 2.18 -4.66 -7.75
C HIS A 37 0.81 -4.34 -7.17
N ALA A 38 -0.26 -4.91 -7.72
CA ALA A 38 -1.61 -4.74 -7.21
C ALA A 38 -1.87 -5.65 -6.02
N LEU A 39 -2.34 -5.09 -4.91
CA LEU A 39 -2.62 -5.84 -3.67
C LEU A 39 -3.87 -6.71 -3.86
N ALA A 40 -3.67 -8.03 -3.82
CA ALA A 40 -4.71 -9.00 -4.16
C ALA A 40 -5.79 -9.10 -3.08
N THR A 41 -5.41 -8.93 -1.80
CA THR A 41 -6.29 -9.13 -0.65
C THR A 41 -6.27 -7.96 0.32
N VAL A 42 -7.33 -7.85 1.13
CA VAL A 42 -7.42 -6.85 2.22
C VAL A 42 -6.29 -7.05 3.23
N LYS A 43 -5.92 -8.30 3.50
CA LYS A 43 -4.82 -8.65 4.42
C LYS A 43 -3.49 -8.10 3.91
N ALA A 44 -3.15 -8.36 2.63
CA ALA A 44 -1.93 -7.85 2.02
C ALA A 44 -1.88 -6.31 2.03
N GLU A 45 -3.01 -5.65 1.74
CA GLU A 45 -3.10 -4.19 1.82
C GLU A 45 -2.86 -3.68 3.25
N GLN A 46 -3.45 -4.30 4.26
CA GLN A 46 -3.19 -3.93 5.65
C GLN A 46 -1.74 -4.14 6.07
N GLU A 47 -1.10 -5.24 5.63
CA GLU A 47 0.32 -5.52 5.89
C GLU A 47 1.23 -4.52 5.19
N PHE A 48 0.91 -4.14 3.96
CA PHE A 48 1.59 -3.07 3.23
C PHE A 48 1.46 -1.72 3.94
N LEU A 49 0.24 -1.32 4.30
CA LEU A 49 -0.06 -0.03 4.95
C LEU A 49 0.62 0.15 6.32
N LYS A 50 1.00 -0.95 6.99
CA LYS A 50 1.79 -0.94 8.25
C LYS A 50 3.27 -0.64 8.03
N GLN A 51 3.80 -0.97 6.85
CA GLN A 51 5.22 -0.80 6.51
C GLN A 51 5.51 0.55 5.86
N VAL A 52 4.53 1.10 5.13
CA VAL A 52 4.70 2.36 4.41
C VAL A 52 4.62 3.56 5.37
N PRO A 53 5.58 4.50 5.29
CA PRO A 53 5.48 5.76 6.01
C PRO A 53 4.19 6.51 5.66
N SER A 54 3.43 6.94 6.68
CA SER A 54 2.12 7.58 6.49
C SER A 54 2.14 8.81 5.55
N LYS A 55 3.29 9.48 5.40
CA LYS A 55 3.48 10.62 4.48
C LYS A 55 3.31 10.26 3.00
N LEU A 56 3.52 8.99 2.63
CA LEU A 56 3.41 8.48 1.27
C LEU A 56 1.99 7.93 0.96
N LEU A 57 1.17 7.73 1.99
CA LEU A 57 -0.19 7.22 1.84
C LEU A 57 -1.16 8.32 1.40
N PRO A 58 -2.25 8.00 0.70
CA PRO A 58 -3.32 8.96 0.43
C PRO A 58 -3.93 9.53 1.72
N LEU A 59 -4.43 10.77 1.68
CA LEU A 59 -4.91 11.48 2.88
C LEU A 59 -6.02 10.71 3.63
N TYR A 60 -7.00 10.15 2.92
CA TYR A 60 -8.09 9.41 3.54
C TYR A 60 -7.59 8.15 4.28
N VAL A 61 -6.58 7.45 3.74
CA VAL A 61 -5.94 6.32 4.43
C VAL A 61 -5.27 6.77 5.73
N ARG A 62 -4.62 7.93 5.73
CA ARG A 62 -4.01 8.49 6.95
C ARG A 62 -5.07 8.81 8.00
N MET A 63 -6.21 9.36 7.58
CA MET A 63 -7.33 9.67 8.48
C MET A 63 -7.92 8.40 9.09
N ASP A 64 -8.14 7.37 8.28
CA ASP A 64 -8.64 6.06 8.74
C ASP A 64 -7.67 5.40 9.74
N GLN A 65 -6.37 5.40 9.43
CA GLN A 65 -5.33 4.93 10.35
C GLN A 65 -5.28 5.72 11.66
N ALA A 66 -5.49 7.05 11.62
CA ALA A 66 -5.52 7.88 12.81
C ALA A 66 -6.77 7.59 13.68
N LEU A 67 -7.93 7.42 13.04
CA LEU A 67 -9.17 7.03 13.73
C LEU A 67 -9.03 5.66 14.40
N ALA A 68 -8.52 4.66 13.69
CA ALA A 68 -8.29 3.33 14.23
C ALA A 68 -7.35 3.34 15.46
N LYS A 69 -6.30 4.17 15.44
CA LYS A 69 -5.39 4.35 16.59
C LYS A 69 -6.04 5.01 17.80
N THR A 70 -6.96 5.94 17.58
CA THR A 70 -7.69 6.61 18.67
C THR A 70 -8.73 5.69 19.29
N VAL A 71 -9.44 4.90 18.49
CA VAL A 71 -10.49 3.97 18.97
C VAL A 71 -9.90 2.75 19.69
N GLY A 72 -8.78 2.19 19.20
CA GLY A 72 -8.11 1.04 19.84
C GLY A 72 -7.36 1.33 21.15
N ARG A 73 -7.45 2.57 21.67
CA ARG A 73 -6.87 2.99 22.95
C ARG A 73 -7.91 3.11 24.09
N SER A 74 -9.13 2.58 23.89
CA SER A 74 -10.19 2.55 24.92
C SER A 74 -10.25 1.20 25.60
#